data_AF-V7ALG9-F1
#
_entry.id   AF-V7ALG9-F1
#
_cell.length_a   1.000
_cell.length_b   1.000
_cell.length_c   1.000
_cell.angle_alpha   90.00
_cell.angle_beta   90.00
_cell.angle_gamma   90.00
#
_symmetry.space_group_name_H-M   'P 1'
#
loop_
_entity.id
_entity.type
_entity.pdbx_description
1 polymer ?
#
loop_
_entity_poly.entity_id
_entity_poly.type
_entity_poly.pdbx_seq_one_letter_code
_entity_poly.pdbx_strand_id
1 'polypeptide(L)'
;MQPSPSYTDSYSPGGSSFVPSPYVGTSPSQSSKKQVMVDVFERMKTSVDKLVEVMREGNMVKNEQLQVAKRHAIAIERQNELMKRQNDLKSEQISIMRRSSPVHYLESEIWDMLVQLNLHDDLILQYYDYLCENPAHVRMLFGLPTHLRLNSLLKLMSGGGDSS
;
A
#
# COMPACT_ATOMS: atom_id res chain seq x y z
N MET A 1 -15.70 -17.52 18.10
CA MET A 1 -15.37 -18.40 19.25
C MET A 1 -14.04 -17.92 19.84
N GLN A 2 -14.09 -17.26 21.00
CA GLN A 2 -12.94 -16.89 21.83
C GLN A 2 -12.96 -17.77 23.07
N PRO A 3 -11.83 -18.26 23.59
CA PRO A 3 -11.77 -18.75 24.96
C PRO A 3 -11.30 -17.63 25.90
N SER A 4 -12.14 -17.32 26.88
CA SER A 4 -11.82 -16.51 28.06
C SER A 4 -10.90 -17.28 29.03
N PRO A 5 -10.09 -16.61 29.87
CA PRO A 5 -9.23 -17.30 30.83
C PRO A 5 -10.02 -17.77 32.06
N SER A 6 -9.77 -19.03 32.46
CA SER A 6 -10.35 -19.66 33.65
C SER A 6 -9.67 -19.14 34.92
N TYR A 7 -10.41 -18.38 35.71
CA TYR A 7 -10.08 -18.05 37.10
C TYR A 7 -10.31 -19.30 37.96
N THR A 8 -9.28 -19.80 38.64
CA THR A 8 -9.46 -20.71 39.77
C THR A 8 -8.88 -20.04 41.00
N ASP A 9 -9.78 -19.40 41.74
CA ASP A 9 -9.61 -19.03 43.14
C ASP A 9 -9.95 -20.27 43.96
N SER A 10 -8.98 -20.79 44.71
CA SER A 10 -9.18 -21.75 45.79
C SER A 10 -7.84 -21.97 46.47
N TYR A 11 -7.61 -21.35 47.63
CA TYR A 11 -7.20 -22.08 48.84
C TYR A 11 -7.28 -21.13 50.04
N SER A 12 -8.31 -21.32 50.86
CA SER A 12 -8.39 -20.82 52.23
C SER A 12 -7.22 -21.37 53.05
N PRO A 13 -6.45 -20.56 53.78
CA PRO A 13 -5.46 -21.09 54.70
C PRO A 13 -6.18 -21.61 55.95
N GLY A 14 -6.22 -22.94 56.10
CA GLY A 14 -6.61 -23.60 57.35
C GLY A 14 -5.71 -23.12 58.49
N GLY A 15 -6.33 -22.69 59.57
CA GLY A 15 -5.65 -22.23 60.78
C GLY A 15 -4.80 -23.35 61.39
N SER A 16 -3.48 -23.22 61.28
CA SER A 16 -2.53 -24.01 62.06
C SER A 16 -2.41 -23.36 63.45
N SER A 17 -2.79 -24.11 64.47
CA SER A 17 -2.63 -23.73 65.88
C SER A 17 -1.13 -23.66 66.19
N PHE A 18 -0.60 -22.44 66.32
CA PHE A 18 0.77 -22.20 66.79
C PHE A 18 0.80 -22.34 68.30
N VAL A 19 1.42 -23.42 68.79
CA VAL A 19 1.78 -23.56 70.21
C VAL A 19 3.07 -22.74 70.42
N PRO A 20 3.15 -21.80 71.38
CA PRO A 20 4.38 -21.06 71.63
C PRO A 20 5.39 -21.98 72.32
N SER A 21 6.46 -22.34 71.63
CA SER A 21 7.65 -22.95 72.23
C SER A 21 8.43 -21.86 73.00
N PRO A 22 8.96 -22.13 74.20
CA PRO A 22 9.59 -21.11 75.02
C PRO A 22 10.84 -20.56 74.33
N TYR A 23 10.85 -19.26 74.10
CA TYR A 23 12.01 -18.49 73.65
C TYR A 23 13.12 -18.61 74.69
N VAL A 24 14.04 -19.56 74.50
CA VAL A 24 15.39 -19.48 75.05
C VAL A 24 16.13 -18.43 74.23
N GLY A 25 16.21 -17.23 74.78
CA GLY A 25 16.98 -16.15 74.21
C GLY A 25 18.47 -16.48 74.25
N THR A 26 19.04 -16.86 73.11
CA THR A 26 20.48 -16.70 72.87
C THR A 26 20.68 -15.50 71.97
N SER A 27 21.15 -14.40 72.57
CA SER A 27 21.68 -13.24 71.85
C SER A 27 22.81 -13.69 70.92
N PRO A 28 22.75 -13.42 69.60
CA PRO A 28 23.84 -13.76 68.70
C PRO A 28 25.04 -12.89 69.04
N SER A 29 26.22 -13.50 69.15
CA SER A 29 27.50 -12.80 69.30
C SER A 29 27.71 -11.85 68.12
N GLN A 30 28.47 -10.77 68.35
CA GLN A 30 28.78 -9.76 67.34
C GLN A 30 29.45 -10.34 66.08
N SER A 31 30.12 -11.50 66.17
CA SER A 31 30.76 -12.18 65.05
C SER A 31 29.77 -12.85 64.10
N SER A 32 28.72 -13.50 64.60
CA SER A 32 27.70 -14.16 63.76
C SER A 32 26.88 -13.14 62.95
N LYS A 33 26.58 -11.96 63.50
CA LYS A 33 25.89 -10.88 62.76
C LYS A 33 26.73 -10.33 61.62
N LYS A 34 28.06 -10.23 61.81
CA LYS A 34 29.00 -9.82 60.75
C LYS A 34 29.05 -10.84 59.61
N GLN A 35 29.07 -12.14 59.92
CA GLN A 35 29.06 -13.19 58.90
C GLN A 35 27.78 -13.16 58.06
N VAL A 36 26.61 -13.03 58.68
CA VAL A 36 25.33 -12.91 57.94
C VAL A 36 25.33 -11.68 57.03
N MET A 37 25.89 -10.55 57.48
CA MET A 37 25.99 -9.34 56.66
C MET A 37 26.94 -9.53 55.46
N VAL A 38 28.04 -10.25 55.65
CA VAL A 38 28.98 -10.62 54.57
C VAL A 38 28.30 -11.55 53.55
N ASP A 39 27.56 -12.56 54.01
CA ASP A 39 26.84 -13.49 53.13
C ASP A 39 25.75 -12.78 52.31
N VAL A 40 25.06 -11.80 52.92
CA VAL A 40 24.09 -10.94 52.23
C VAL A 40 24.79 -10.08 51.17
N PHE A 41 25.96 -9.52 51.48
CA PHE A 41 26.72 -8.69 50.54
C PHE A 41 27.22 -9.51 49.34
N GLU A 42 27.77 -10.71 49.57
CA GLU A 42 28.22 -11.59 48.49
C GLU A 42 27.05 -12.07 47.60
N ARG A 43 25.89 -12.35 48.20
CA ARG A 43 24.67 -12.65 47.44
C ARG A 43 24.23 -11.45 46.60
N MET A 44 24.28 -10.25 47.17
CA MET A 44 23.93 -9.02 46.47
C MET A 44 24.87 -8.76 45.29
N LYS A 45 26.19 -8.85 45.52
CA LYS A 45 27.21 -8.73 44.48
C LYS A 45 26.96 -9.70 43.33
N THR A 46 26.75 -10.98 43.65
CA THR A 46 26.44 -12.01 42.64
C THR A 46 25.15 -11.69 41.86
N SER A 47 24.16 -11.11 42.53
CA SER A 47 22.89 -10.72 41.89
C SER A 47 23.06 -9.50 40.98
N VAL A 48 23.87 -8.52 41.39
CA VAL A 48 24.23 -7.35 40.58
C VAL A 48 25.04 -7.78 39.35
N ASP A 49 26.02 -8.68 39.50
CA ASP A 49 26.82 -9.19 38.39
C ASP A 49 25.93 -9.88 37.34
N LYS A 50 24.97 -10.72 37.79
CA LYS A 50 23.98 -11.33 36.91
C LYS A 50 23.10 -10.31 36.19
N LEU A 51 22.65 -9.27 36.90
CA LEU A 51 21.83 -8.21 36.32
C LEU A 51 22.60 -7.40 35.27
N VAL A 52 23.89 -7.14 35.50
CA VAL A 52 24.78 -6.50 34.52
C VAL A 52 24.96 -7.38 33.28
N GLU A 53 25.11 -8.70 33.44
CA GLU A 53 25.20 -9.63 32.31
C GLU A 53 23.93 -9.62 31.46
N VAL A 54 22.77 -9.74 32.09
CA VAL A 54 21.47 -9.70 31.39
C VAL A 54 21.28 -8.37 30.66
N MET A 55 21.69 -7.25 31.25
CA MET A 55 21.65 -5.95 30.57
C MET A 55 22.59 -5.89 29.35
N ARG A 56 23.79 -6.49 29.45
CA ARG A 56 24.72 -6.55 28.32
C ARG A 56 24.14 -7.36 27.18
N GLU A 57 23.60 -8.54 27.47
CA GLU A 57 22.95 -9.41 26.48
C GLU A 57 21.73 -8.71 25.86
N GLY A 58 20.88 -8.07 26.68
CA GLY A 58 19.74 -7.30 26.20
C GLY A 58 20.14 -6.14 25.27
N ASN A 59 21.24 -5.46 25.56
CA ASN A 59 21.78 -4.41 24.69
C ASN A 59 22.28 -4.97 23.35
N MET A 60 22.91 -6.15 23.35
CA MET A 60 23.33 -6.81 22.10
C MET A 60 22.12 -7.16 21.23
N VAL A 61 21.11 -7.83 21.81
CA VAL A 61 19.88 -8.21 21.09
C VAL A 61 19.17 -6.97 20.54
N LYS A 62 19.06 -5.90 21.32
CA LYS A 62 18.47 -4.64 20.85
C LYS A 62 19.25 -4.04 19.69
N ASN A 63 20.58 -4.09 19.73
CA ASN A 63 21.40 -3.59 18.63
C ASN A 63 21.20 -4.42 17.36
N GLU A 64 21.14 -5.74 17.46
CA GLU A 64 20.85 -6.61 16.32
C GLU A 64 19.47 -6.34 15.72
N GLN A 65 18.44 -6.20 16.56
CA GLN A 65 17.09 -5.84 16.14
C GLN A 65 17.07 -4.48 15.42
N LEU A 66 17.82 -3.49 15.92
CA LEU A 66 17.93 -2.19 15.29
C LEU A 66 18.58 -2.29 13.89
N GLN A 67 19.62 -3.13 13.73
CA GLN A 67 20.25 -3.34 12.43
C GLN A 67 19.29 -4.03 11.44
N VAL A 68 18.52 -5.02 11.91
CA VAL A 68 17.49 -5.68 11.10
C VAL A 68 16.40 -4.69 10.69
N ALA A 69 15.93 -3.85 11.61
CA ALA A 69 14.93 -2.83 11.32
C ALA A 69 15.44 -1.81 10.27
N LYS A 70 16.69 -1.36 10.39
CA LYS A 70 17.31 -0.46 9.39
C LYS A 70 17.40 -1.09 8.01
N ARG A 71 17.81 -2.36 7.92
CA ARG A 71 17.87 -3.09 6.64
C ARG A 71 16.48 -3.24 6.01
N HIS A 72 15.46 -3.55 6.81
CA HIS A 72 14.08 -3.61 6.33
C HIS A 72 13.57 -2.25 5.84
N ALA A 73 13.85 -1.16 6.55
CA ALA A 73 13.46 0.18 6.12
C ALA A 73 14.03 0.51 4.73
N ILE A 74 15.33 0.26 4.52
CA ILE A 74 15.98 0.47 3.21
C ILE A 74 15.34 -0.41 2.12
N ALA A 75 15.01 -1.66 2.44
CA ALA A 75 14.37 -2.55 1.48
C ALA A 75 12.98 -2.05 1.06
N ILE A 76 12.18 -1.58 2.04
CA ILE A 76 10.84 -1.02 1.81
C ILE A 76 10.94 0.26 0.97
N GLU A 77 11.88 1.15 1.27
CA GLU A 77 12.10 2.38 0.49
C GLU A 77 12.43 2.06 -0.97
N ARG A 78 13.35 1.12 -1.22
CA ARG A 78 13.67 0.68 -2.59
C ARG A 78 12.46 0.08 -3.31
N GLN A 79 11.65 -0.71 -2.61
CA GLN A 79 10.46 -1.32 -3.19
C GLN A 79 9.41 -0.26 -3.54
N ASN A 80 9.23 0.75 -2.69
CA ASN A 80 8.35 1.88 -2.95
C ASN A 80 8.80 2.69 -4.17
N GLU A 81 10.10 2.93 -4.34
CA GLU A 81 10.62 3.60 -5.54
C GLU A 81 10.31 2.81 -6.82
N LEU A 82 10.50 1.49 -6.79
CA LEU A 82 10.18 0.62 -7.92
C LEU A 82 8.68 0.66 -8.25
N MET A 83 7.83 0.60 -7.22
CA MET A 83 6.38 0.67 -7.39
C MET A 83 5.95 2.03 -7.98
N LYS A 84 6.58 3.13 -7.55
CA LYS A 84 6.33 4.46 -8.12
C LYS A 84 6.69 4.51 -9.60
N ARG A 85 7.89 4.04 -9.98
CA ARG A 85 8.32 3.98 -11.39
C ARG A 85 7.37 3.11 -12.24
N GLN A 86 6.92 1.97 -11.72
CA GLN A 86 5.94 1.13 -12.42
C GLN A 86 4.59 1.84 -12.62
N ASN A 87 4.14 2.61 -11.63
CA ASN A 87 2.90 3.38 -11.74
C ASN A 87 3.03 4.49 -12.79
N ASP A 88 4.16 5.18 -12.82
CA ASP A 88 4.45 6.21 -13.83
C ASP A 88 4.43 5.62 -15.25
N LEU A 89 5.10 4.47 -15.45
CA LEU A 89 5.09 3.76 -16.75
C LEU A 89 3.68 3.31 -17.15
N LYS A 90 2.90 2.77 -16.20
CA LYS A 90 1.52 2.33 -16.47
C LYS A 90 0.63 3.52 -16.83
N SER A 91 0.82 4.65 -16.15
CA SER A 91 0.08 5.88 -16.43
C SER A 91 0.43 6.45 -17.81
N GLU A 92 1.71 6.43 -18.17
CA GLU A 92 2.17 6.80 -19.50
C GLU A 92 1.60 5.87 -20.58
N GLN A 93 1.64 4.56 -20.35
CA GLN A 93 1.05 3.58 -21.26
C GLN A 93 -0.44 3.81 -21.47
N ILE A 94 -1.21 4.10 -20.40
CA ILE A 94 -2.64 4.43 -20.51
C ILE A 94 -2.83 5.73 -21.30
N SER A 95 -1.99 6.73 -21.09
CA SER A 95 -2.04 7.99 -21.82
C SER A 95 -1.78 7.79 -23.31
N ILE A 96 -0.75 7.02 -23.67
CA ILE A 96 -0.45 6.64 -25.05
C ILE A 96 -1.64 5.90 -25.64
N MET A 97 -2.14 4.87 -24.96
CA MET A 97 -3.28 4.09 -25.42
C MET A 97 -4.52 4.96 -25.64
N ARG A 98 -4.81 5.93 -24.78
CA ARG A 98 -5.93 6.86 -24.98
C ARG A 98 -5.72 7.79 -26.18
N ARG A 99 -4.48 8.21 -26.44
CA ARG A 99 -4.14 9.08 -27.58
C ARG A 99 -4.10 8.31 -28.90
N SER A 100 -3.63 7.06 -28.87
CA SER A 100 -3.43 6.23 -30.05
C SER A 100 -4.59 5.28 -30.33
N SER A 101 -5.51 5.07 -29.38
CA SER A 101 -6.67 4.21 -29.56
C SER A 101 -7.47 4.72 -30.76
N PRO A 102 -7.59 3.90 -31.81
CA PRO A 102 -8.38 4.30 -32.94
C PRO A 102 -9.84 4.34 -32.51
N VAL A 103 -10.44 5.54 -32.45
CA VAL A 103 -11.89 5.66 -32.43
C VAL A 103 -12.40 5.03 -33.72
N HIS A 104 -13.19 3.97 -33.59
CA HIS A 104 -13.91 3.31 -34.66
C HIS A 104 -15.35 3.83 -34.63
N TYR A 105 -15.81 4.34 -35.76
CA TYR A 105 -17.20 4.76 -35.94
C TYR A 105 -17.91 3.67 -36.73
N LEU A 106 -19.13 3.35 -36.32
CA LEU A 106 -19.99 2.41 -37.02
C LEU A 106 -20.56 3.07 -38.28
N GLU A 107 -20.82 2.27 -39.31
CA GLU A 107 -21.50 2.76 -40.53
C GLU A 107 -22.87 3.39 -40.21
N SER A 108 -23.58 2.86 -39.21
CA SER A 108 -24.83 3.46 -38.72
C SER A 108 -24.63 4.87 -38.15
N GLU A 109 -23.53 5.12 -37.46
CA GLU A 109 -23.23 6.45 -36.93
C GLU A 109 -22.90 7.42 -38.07
N ILE A 110 -22.15 6.96 -39.09
CA ILE A 110 -21.86 7.74 -40.30
C ILE A 110 -23.18 8.12 -40.99
N TRP A 111 -24.09 7.14 -41.15
CA TRP A 111 -25.41 7.36 -41.72
C TRP A 111 -26.23 8.38 -40.93
N ASP A 112 -26.33 8.19 -39.61
CA ASP A 112 -27.08 9.11 -38.73
C ASP A 112 -26.52 10.53 -38.79
N MET A 113 -25.19 10.67 -38.87
CA MET A 113 -24.54 11.97 -39.02
C MET A 113 -24.91 12.63 -40.36
N LEU A 114 -24.89 11.88 -41.47
CA LEU A 114 -25.27 12.41 -42.78
C LEU A 114 -26.74 12.85 -42.83
N VAL A 115 -27.64 12.08 -42.20
CA VAL A 115 -29.05 12.44 -42.07
C VAL A 115 -29.22 13.72 -41.23
N GLN A 116 -28.48 13.87 -40.12
CA GLN A 116 -28.52 15.09 -39.30
C GLN A 116 -28.03 16.33 -40.05
N LEU A 117 -27.13 16.18 -41.03
CA LEU A 117 -26.65 17.28 -41.86
C LEU A 117 -27.64 17.72 -42.94
N ASN A 118 -28.77 17.00 -43.08
CA ASN A 118 -29.86 17.30 -44.01
C ASN A 118 -29.36 17.47 -45.45
N LEU A 119 -28.52 16.54 -45.89
CA LEU A 119 -28.01 16.48 -47.26
C LEU A 119 -29.13 16.11 -48.25
N HIS A 120 -29.01 16.56 -49.49
CA HIS A 120 -29.93 16.17 -50.57
C HIS A 120 -29.81 14.66 -50.83
N ASP A 121 -30.94 14.00 -51.10
CA ASP A 121 -31.02 12.54 -51.28
C ASP A 121 -30.06 12.02 -52.37
N ASP A 122 -29.82 12.81 -53.41
CA ASP A 122 -28.90 12.45 -54.50
C ASP A 122 -27.41 12.47 -54.08
N LEU A 123 -27.07 13.25 -53.06
CA LEU A 123 -25.69 13.44 -52.60
C LEU A 123 -25.36 12.56 -51.39
N ILE A 124 -26.36 12.23 -50.56
CA ILE A 124 -26.14 11.52 -49.28
C ILE A 124 -25.45 10.16 -49.48
N LEU A 125 -25.82 9.41 -50.52
CA LEU A 125 -25.21 8.13 -50.86
C LEU A 125 -23.76 8.28 -51.32
N GLN A 126 -23.48 9.32 -52.12
CA GLN A 126 -22.11 9.60 -52.56
C GLN A 126 -21.20 9.93 -51.37
N TYR A 127 -21.69 10.73 -50.42
CA TYR A 127 -20.96 11.06 -49.20
C TYR A 127 -20.79 9.85 -48.27
N TYR A 128 -21.81 8.99 -48.20
CA TYR A 128 -21.75 7.74 -47.44
C TYR A 128 -20.63 6.83 -47.96
N ASP A 129 -20.63 6.53 -49.25
CA ASP A 129 -19.62 5.65 -49.87
C ASP A 129 -18.21 6.24 -49.67
N TYR A 130 -18.03 7.54 -49.91
CA TYR A 130 -16.76 8.22 -49.71
C TYR A 130 -16.26 8.13 -48.25
N LEU A 131 -17.15 8.30 -47.27
CA LEU A 131 -16.79 8.24 -45.86
C LEU A 131 -16.47 6.81 -45.39
N CYS A 132 -17.20 5.81 -45.89
CA CYS A 132 -16.90 4.40 -45.64
C CYS A 132 -15.52 4.00 -46.17
N GLU A 133 -15.10 4.54 -47.32
CA GLU A 133 -13.76 4.32 -47.88
C GLU A 133 -12.65 5.13 -47.17
N ASN A 134 -13.00 6.20 -46.46
CA ASN A 134 -12.05 7.15 -45.87
C ASN A 134 -12.24 7.35 -44.35
N PRO A 135 -11.83 6.39 -43.50
CA PRO A 135 -12.02 6.45 -42.05
C PRO A 135 -11.30 7.64 -41.37
N ALA A 136 -10.25 8.19 -41.98
CA ALA A 136 -9.58 9.38 -41.49
C ALA A 136 -10.50 10.63 -41.55
N HIS A 137 -11.27 10.78 -42.63
CA HIS A 137 -12.22 11.87 -42.79
C HIS A 137 -13.41 11.72 -41.85
N VAL A 138 -13.87 10.48 -41.61
CA VAL A 138 -14.88 10.18 -40.60
C VAL A 138 -14.40 10.66 -39.23
N ARG A 139 -13.20 10.28 -38.81
CA ARG A 139 -12.66 10.73 -37.50
C ARG A 139 -12.58 12.25 -37.41
N MET A 140 -12.14 12.91 -38.47
CA MET A 140 -12.08 14.37 -38.50
C MET A 140 -13.47 15.01 -38.34
N LEU A 141 -14.46 14.53 -39.09
CA LEU A 141 -15.83 15.07 -39.06
C LEU A 141 -16.49 14.87 -37.69
N PHE A 142 -16.39 13.67 -37.12
CA PHE A 142 -16.95 13.40 -35.80
C PHE A 142 -16.28 14.21 -34.68
N GLY A 143 -15.01 14.58 -34.86
CA GLY A 143 -14.30 15.49 -33.95
C GLY A 143 -14.75 16.95 -34.01
N LEU A 144 -15.49 17.36 -35.04
CA LEU A 144 -15.99 18.72 -35.19
C LEU A 144 -17.37 18.90 -34.54
N PRO A 145 -17.70 20.12 -34.05
CA PRO A 145 -19.07 20.51 -33.73
C PRO A 145 -20.02 20.30 -34.92
N THR A 146 -21.25 19.83 -34.68
CA THR A 146 -22.22 19.43 -35.71
C THR A 146 -22.41 20.50 -36.80
N HIS A 147 -22.48 21.78 -36.43
CA HIS A 147 -22.69 22.88 -37.36
C HIS A 147 -21.51 23.15 -38.32
N LEU A 148 -20.30 22.65 -38.03
CA LEU A 148 -19.13 22.79 -38.90
C LEU A 148 -18.93 21.59 -39.83
N ARG A 149 -19.52 20.44 -39.49
CA ARG A 149 -19.33 19.17 -40.22
C ARG A 149 -19.74 19.29 -41.69
N LEU A 150 -20.87 19.92 -41.98
CA LEU A 150 -21.36 20.09 -43.35
C LEU A 150 -20.37 20.88 -44.21
N ASN A 151 -19.87 22.02 -43.72
CA ASN A 151 -18.91 22.84 -44.46
C ASN A 151 -17.61 22.07 -44.74
N SER A 152 -17.11 21.34 -43.76
CA SER A 152 -15.93 20.50 -43.91
C SER A 152 -16.16 19.34 -44.88
N LEU A 153 -17.33 18.70 -44.83
CA LEU A 153 -17.70 17.60 -45.73
C LEU A 153 -17.75 18.05 -47.19
N LEU A 154 -18.35 19.21 -47.46
CA LEU A 154 -18.40 19.80 -48.80
C LEU A 154 -16.99 20.13 -49.32
N LYS A 155 -16.11 20.66 -48.47
CA LYS A 155 -14.71 20.97 -48.85
C LYS A 155 -13.91 19.71 -49.21
N LEU A 156 -14.14 18.61 -48.50
CA LEU A 156 -13.47 17.33 -48.78
C LEU A 156 -13.81 16.78 -50.16
N MET A 157 -15.08 16.86 -50.57
CA MET A 157 -15.53 16.37 -51.89
C MET A 157 -15.25 17.35 -53.03
N SER A 158 -15.30 18.66 -52.78
CA SER A 158 -15.19 19.66 -53.84
C SER A 158 -13.75 19.90 -54.33
N GLY A 159 -12.77 19.22 -53.74
CA GLY A 159 -11.36 19.27 -54.16
C GLY A 159 -10.42 19.58 -53.00
N GLY A 160 -9.96 18.53 -52.31
CA GLY A 160 -8.70 18.56 -51.57
C GLY A 160 -7.51 18.53 -52.54
N GLY A 161 -7.40 19.56 -53.38
CA GLY A 161 -6.21 19.87 -54.14
C GLY A 161 -5.30 20.74 -53.29
N ASP A 162 -4.63 20.14 -52.30
CA ASP A 162 -3.41 20.72 -51.73
C ASP A 162 -2.29 19.70 -51.89
N SER A 163 -1.50 19.98 -52.93
CA SER A 163 -0.15 19.49 -53.15
C SER A 163 0.68 19.49 -51.86
N SER A 164 1.27 18.34 -51.51
CA SER A 164 2.71 18.20 -51.19
C SER A 164 3.09 16.77 -50.84
#